data_AF-A0A6I6SJW0-F1
#
_entry.id   AF-A0A6I6SJW0-F1
#
_cell.length_a   1.000
_cell.length_b   1.000
_cell.length_c   1.000
_cell.angle_alpha   90.00
_cell.angle_beta   90.00
_cell.angle_gamma   90.00
#
_symmetry.space_group_name_H-M   'P 1'
#
loop_
_entity.id
_entity.type
_entity.pdbx_description
1 polymer ?
#
loop_
_entity_poly.entity_id
_entity_poly.type
_entity_poly.pdbx_seq_one_letter_code
_entity_poly.pdbx_strand_id
1 'polypeptide(L)'
;MCPDPTGRLQVLAENVALTLHEHDQERLDRLAEVRKDEAVWEHQRKYEQSKREYLGQDVLKDTGSAVVWWLAKNDDEVEKTVADLGLLAQLASAANDTDVPERLRGFLPGPHGEQPIPDIMDKSPVSVVREPTAADHFEGFLTGMGFADGDVRRAMVAKQVAEIVIKQERNETAEELLRRFDPPARYTPDDDVTDGAPET
;
A
#
# COMPACT_ATOMS: atom_id res chain seq x y z
N MET A 1 -51.75 38.63 4.78
CA MET A 1 -51.74 39.23 6.13
C MET A 1 -51.95 40.72 5.99
N CYS A 2 -53.04 41.23 6.56
CA CYS A 2 -53.31 42.67 6.60
C CYS A 2 -52.47 43.26 7.75
N PRO A 3 -51.58 44.24 7.50
CA PRO A 3 -50.87 44.90 8.58
C PRO A 3 -51.91 45.60 9.44
N ASP A 4 -51.93 45.24 10.71
CA ASP A 4 -52.92 45.72 11.66
C ASP A 4 -52.86 47.26 11.72
N PRO A 5 -54.00 47.97 11.53
CA PRO A 5 -54.05 49.42 11.57
C PRO A 5 -53.56 50.02 12.91
N THR A 6 -53.35 49.20 13.95
CA THR A 6 -52.77 49.63 15.23
C THR A 6 -51.23 49.66 15.28
N GLY A 7 -50.52 49.21 14.25
CA GLY A 7 -49.05 49.22 14.21
C GLY A 7 -48.37 48.13 15.07
N ARG A 8 -49.08 47.05 15.40
CA ARG A 8 -48.64 46.01 16.36
C ARG A 8 -48.51 44.59 15.79
N LEU A 9 -48.67 44.36 14.50
CA LEU A 9 -48.66 42.99 13.97
C LEU A 9 -47.24 42.53 13.60
N GLN A 10 -46.70 41.58 14.36
CA GLN A 10 -45.59 40.73 13.92
C GLN A 10 -46.14 39.54 13.14
N VAL A 11 -45.52 39.28 12.00
CA VAL A 11 -45.86 38.20 11.09
C VAL A 11 -44.65 37.29 10.97
N LEU A 12 -44.85 36.00 11.18
CA LEU A 12 -43.85 34.96 10.93
C LEU A 12 -44.36 34.04 9.82
N ALA A 13 -43.52 33.74 8.84
CA ALA A 13 -43.79 32.72 7.84
C ALA A 13 -42.99 31.47 8.20
N GLU A 14 -43.67 30.36 8.46
CA GLU A 14 -43.02 29.10 8.86
C GLU A 14 -42.41 28.35 7.67
N ASN A 15 -43.01 28.44 6.49
CA ASN A 15 -42.62 27.67 5.31
C ASN A 15 -42.52 28.56 4.07
N VAL A 16 -41.31 29.04 3.81
CA VAL A 16 -41.00 29.80 2.59
C VAL A 16 -40.32 28.84 1.61
N ALA A 17 -41.00 28.52 0.52
CA ALA A 17 -40.43 27.75 -0.58
C ALA A 17 -40.00 28.69 -1.72
N LEU A 18 -38.79 28.48 -2.23
CA LEU A 18 -38.25 29.21 -3.38
C LEU A 18 -38.14 28.25 -4.56
N THR A 19 -38.75 28.60 -5.69
CA THR A 19 -38.61 27.86 -6.95
C THR A 19 -37.54 28.53 -7.81
N LEU A 20 -36.45 27.82 -8.06
CA LEU A 20 -35.35 28.29 -8.91
C LEU A 20 -35.50 27.74 -10.33
N HIS A 21 -34.87 28.42 -11.29
CA HIS A 21 -34.70 27.84 -12.62
C HIS A 21 -33.64 26.72 -12.57
N GLU A 22 -33.79 25.70 -13.42
CA GLU A 22 -32.96 24.48 -13.40
C GLU A 22 -31.46 24.80 -13.47
N HIS A 23 -31.06 25.74 -14.33
CA HIS A 23 -29.67 26.19 -14.45
C HIS A 23 -29.10 26.78 -13.15
N ASP A 24 -29.91 27.54 -12.41
CA ASP A 24 -29.48 28.14 -11.15
C ASP A 24 -29.43 27.09 -10.03
N GLN A 25 -30.34 26.12 -10.05
CA GLN A 25 -30.31 24.98 -9.13
C GLN A 25 -29.06 24.12 -9.34
N GLU A 26 -28.74 23.74 -10.59
CA GLU A 26 -27.50 23.01 -10.91
C GLU A 26 -26.25 23.77 -10.45
N ARG A 27 -26.23 25.10 -10.64
CA ARG A 27 -25.10 25.91 -10.21
C ARG A 27 -24.93 25.90 -8.69
N LEU A 28 -26.03 25.96 -7.95
CA LEU A 28 -26.00 25.88 -6.49
C LEU A 28 -25.59 24.50 -6.01
N ASP A 29 -26.05 23.44 -6.67
CA ASP A 29 -25.68 22.06 -6.34
C ASP A 29 -24.18 21.84 -6.52
N ARG A 30 -23.62 22.26 -7.67
CA ARG A 30 -22.16 22.23 -7.90
C ARG A 30 -21.38 23.03 -6.86
N LEU A 31 -21.87 24.21 -6.47
CA LEU A 31 -21.24 24.99 -5.40
C LEU A 31 -21.34 24.31 -4.03
N ALA A 32 -22.43 23.58 -3.77
CA ALA A 32 -22.58 22.82 -2.54
C ALA A 32 -21.63 21.61 -2.50
N GLU A 33 -21.43 20.93 -3.63
CA GLU A 33 -20.44 19.85 -3.78
C GLU A 33 -19.02 20.35 -3.51
N VAL A 34 -18.59 21.42 -4.20
CA VAL A 34 -17.25 21.99 -4.01
C VAL A 34 -16.99 22.37 -2.54
N ARG A 35 -17.98 22.95 -1.85
CA ARG A 35 -17.85 23.28 -0.41
C ARG A 35 -17.71 22.06 0.47
N LYS A 36 -18.43 20.98 0.16
CA LYS A 36 -18.32 19.72 0.91
C LYS A 36 -16.93 19.11 0.70
N ASP A 37 -16.45 19.11 -0.54
CA ASP A 37 -15.13 18.59 -0.89
C ASP A 37 -14.02 19.41 -0.23
N GLU A 38 -14.14 20.74 -0.21
CA GLU A 38 -13.22 21.63 0.50
C GLU A 38 -13.20 21.31 2.00
N ALA A 39 -14.36 21.17 2.64
CA ALA A 39 -14.44 20.82 4.05
C ALA A 39 -13.81 19.45 4.37
N VAL A 40 -14.01 18.45 3.50
CA VAL A 40 -13.35 17.14 3.62
C VAL A 40 -11.84 17.27 3.47
N TRP A 41 -11.38 18.02 2.47
CA TRP A 41 -9.96 18.26 2.24
C TRP A 41 -9.29 18.99 3.41
N GLU A 42 -9.92 20.03 3.95
CA GLU A 42 -9.42 20.77 5.11
C GLU A 42 -9.32 19.87 6.35
N HIS A 43 -10.33 19.03 6.59
CA HIS A 43 -10.30 18.07 7.68
C HIS A 43 -9.14 17.07 7.52
N GLN A 44 -8.94 16.53 6.31
CA GLN A 44 -7.84 15.60 6.04
C GLN A 44 -6.48 16.30 6.18
N ARG A 45 -6.34 17.51 5.66
CA ARG A 45 -5.11 18.32 5.79
C ARG A 45 -4.79 18.59 7.26
N LYS A 46 -5.79 18.95 8.05
CA LYS A 46 -5.63 19.19 9.49
C LYS A 46 -5.27 17.90 10.22
N TYR A 47 -5.91 16.78 9.90
CA TYR A 47 -5.57 15.49 10.46
C TYR A 47 -4.11 15.11 10.18
N GLU A 48 -3.65 15.24 8.93
CA GLU A 48 -2.26 14.97 8.57
C GLU A 48 -1.29 15.94 9.26
N GLN A 49 -1.64 17.23 9.35
CA GLN A 49 -0.83 18.22 10.05
C GLN A 49 -0.70 17.89 11.54
N SER A 50 -1.82 17.63 12.22
CA SER A 50 -1.84 17.25 13.63
C SER A 50 -1.09 15.93 13.88
N LYS A 51 -1.16 14.98 12.94
CA LYS A 51 -0.39 13.73 13.01
C LYS A 51 1.11 13.99 12.91
N ARG A 52 1.55 14.85 11.98
CA ARG A 52 2.96 15.24 11.85
C ARG A 52 3.46 15.99 13.09
N GLU A 53 2.64 16.88 13.61
CA GLU A 53 2.94 17.62 14.84
C GLU A 53 3.08 16.68 16.03
N TYR A 54 2.13 15.77 16.24
CA TYR A 54 2.21 14.73 17.28
C TYR A 54 3.45 13.85 17.12
N LEU A 55 3.70 13.33 15.92
CA LEU A 55 4.86 12.47 15.70
C LEU A 55 6.17 13.23 15.86
N GLY A 56 6.26 14.49 15.45
CA GLY A 56 7.49 15.27 15.55
C GLY A 56 7.75 15.80 16.95
N GLN A 57 6.72 16.39 17.59
CA GLN A 57 6.87 17.11 18.86
C GLN A 57 6.67 16.23 20.09
N ASP A 58 5.90 15.15 19.99
CA ASP A 58 5.61 14.28 21.13
C ASP A 58 6.36 12.94 21.02
N VAL A 59 6.40 12.33 19.83
CA VAL A 59 7.00 10.99 19.67
C VAL A 59 8.49 11.04 19.38
N LEU A 60 8.89 11.72 18.31
CA LEU A 60 10.27 11.71 17.80
C LEU A 60 11.09 12.92 18.27
N LYS A 61 10.60 13.67 19.25
CA LYS A 61 11.32 14.82 19.84
C LYS A 61 12.68 14.44 20.39
N ASP A 62 12.77 13.27 21.02
CA ASP A 62 14.00 12.69 21.53
C ASP A 62 13.88 11.17 21.57
N THR A 63 15.02 10.48 21.72
CA THR A 63 15.04 9.01 21.75
C THR A 63 14.20 8.42 22.90
N GLY A 64 14.11 9.09 24.05
CA GLY A 64 13.34 8.63 25.20
C GLY A 64 11.84 8.67 24.93
N SER A 65 11.36 9.77 24.34
CA SER A 65 9.97 9.92 23.90
C SER A 65 9.58 8.85 22.88
N ALA A 66 10.48 8.54 21.94
CA ALA A 66 10.27 7.49 20.95
C ALA A 66 10.20 6.09 21.58
N VAL A 67 11.04 5.82 22.58
CA VAL A 67 11.05 4.56 23.35
C VAL A 67 9.74 4.37 24.12
N VAL A 68 9.27 5.40 24.84
CA VAL A 68 8.02 5.34 25.60
C VAL A 68 6.83 5.11 24.66
N TRP A 69 6.80 5.82 23.53
CA TRP A 69 5.76 5.62 22.52
C TRP A 69 5.79 4.22 21.93
N TRP A 70 6.98 3.69 21.64
CA TRP A 70 7.14 2.35 21.09
C TRP A 70 6.65 1.29 22.08
N LEU A 71 6.97 1.41 23.37
CA LEU A 71 6.47 0.51 24.42
C LEU A 71 4.95 0.53 24.51
N ALA A 72 4.37 1.73 24.58
CA ALA A 72 2.92 1.90 24.62
C ALA A 72 2.21 1.34 23.38
N LYS A 73 2.90 1.26 22.23
CA LYS A 73 2.35 0.76 20.97
C LYS A 73 2.52 -0.75 20.77
N ASN A 74 3.49 -1.37 21.47
CA ASN A 74 3.86 -2.77 21.34
C ASN A 74 3.72 -3.52 22.69
N ASP A 75 2.64 -3.25 23.44
CA ASP A 75 2.28 -3.97 24.68
C ASP A 75 3.44 -4.16 25.68
N ASP A 76 4.26 -3.13 25.86
CA ASP A 76 5.40 -3.12 26.78
C ASP A 76 6.47 -4.21 26.48
N GLU A 77 6.70 -4.56 25.22
CA GLU A 77 7.77 -5.49 24.77
C GLU A 77 9.20 -4.94 24.99
N VAL A 78 9.66 -4.90 26.25
CA VAL A 78 10.93 -4.27 26.66
C VAL A 78 12.14 -4.85 25.93
N GLU A 79 12.24 -6.17 25.78
CA GLU A 79 13.41 -6.82 25.16
C GLU A 79 13.62 -6.33 23.72
N LYS A 80 12.53 -6.21 22.97
CA LYS A 80 12.55 -5.75 21.59
C LYS A 80 12.75 -4.24 21.52
N THR A 81 12.21 -3.46 22.46
CA THR A 81 12.52 -2.02 22.56
C THR A 81 14.02 -1.78 22.75
N VAL A 82 14.67 -2.59 23.59
CA VAL A 82 16.11 -2.47 23.85
C VAL A 82 16.91 -2.88 22.62
N ALA A 83 16.48 -3.91 21.89
CA ALA A 83 17.09 -4.29 20.62
C ALA A 83 16.96 -3.18 19.55
N ASP A 84 15.80 -2.53 19.48
CA ASP A 84 15.49 -1.47 18.52
C ASP A 84 15.97 -0.08 18.99
N LEU A 85 16.60 0.03 20.16
CA LEU A 85 16.99 1.31 20.76
C LEU A 85 17.87 2.15 19.81
N GLY A 86 18.79 1.52 19.08
CA GLY A 86 19.62 2.19 18.08
C GLY A 86 18.79 2.75 16.92
N LEU A 87 17.81 2.00 16.42
CA LEU A 87 16.91 2.43 15.36
C LEU A 87 16.03 3.60 15.81
N LEU A 88 15.49 3.53 17.02
CA LEU A 88 14.70 4.63 17.60
C LEU A 88 15.53 5.90 17.79
N ALA A 89 16.80 5.75 18.19
CA ALA A 89 17.74 6.87 18.27
C ALA A 89 17.99 7.48 16.89
N GLN A 90 18.22 6.65 15.87
CA GLN A 90 18.43 7.09 14.50
C GLN A 90 17.21 7.81 13.93
N LEU A 91 16.00 7.28 14.15
CA LEU A 91 14.75 7.89 13.71
C LEU A 91 14.50 9.25 14.36
N ALA A 92 14.69 9.35 15.69
CA ALA A 92 14.54 10.62 16.40
C ALA A 92 15.59 11.64 15.93
N SER A 93 16.85 11.23 15.78
CA SER A 93 17.92 12.10 15.27
C SER A 93 17.64 12.59 13.85
N ALA A 94 17.21 11.71 12.95
CA ALA A 94 16.85 12.05 11.57
C ALA A 94 15.62 12.96 11.50
N ALA A 95 14.62 12.78 12.37
CA ALA A 95 13.43 13.63 12.42
C ALA A 95 13.73 15.07 12.86
N ASN A 96 14.86 15.29 13.54
CA ASN A 96 15.27 16.60 14.06
C ASN A 96 16.50 17.17 13.36
N ASP A 97 16.98 16.56 12.26
CA ASP A 97 18.22 16.95 11.57
C ASP A 97 19.44 17.05 12.51
N THR A 98 19.56 16.09 13.44
CA THR A 98 20.66 16.03 14.42
C THR A 98 21.43 14.73 14.32
N ASP A 99 22.67 14.71 14.82
CA ASP A 99 23.45 13.49 14.92
C ASP A 99 22.92 12.55 16.01
N VAL A 100 23.18 11.24 15.83
CA VAL A 100 22.88 10.24 16.87
C VAL A 100 23.80 10.45 18.08
N PRO A 101 23.26 10.50 19.31
CA PRO A 101 24.04 10.64 20.53
C PRO A 101 25.14 9.58 20.62
N GLU A 102 26.36 10.00 20.98
CA GLU A 102 27.54 9.12 20.98
C GLU A 102 27.34 7.84 21.80
N ARG A 103 26.69 7.95 22.95
CA ARG A 103 26.35 6.82 23.84
C ARG A 103 25.47 5.75 23.18
N LEU A 104 24.71 6.13 22.15
CA LEU A 104 23.78 5.25 21.43
C LEU A 104 24.34 4.75 20.10
N ARG A 105 25.47 5.29 19.63
CA ARG A 105 26.08 4.89 18.36
C ARG A 105 26.48 3.41 18.33
N GLY A 106 26.84 2.83 19.47
CA GLY A 106 27.17 1.40 19.60
C GLY A 106 25.98 0.46 19.40
N PHE A 107 24.75 0.98 19.47
CA PHE A 107 23.52 0.21 19.23
C PHE A 107 22.99 0.39 17.81
N LEU A 108 23.59 1.27 17.01
CA LEU A 108 23.18 1.41 15.62
C LEU A 108 23.48 0.11 14.88
N PRO A 109 22.57 -0.37 14.01
CA PRO A 109 22.96 -1.36 13.03
C PRO A 109 24.15 -0.77 12.27
N GLY A 110 25.28 -1.48 12.27
CA GLY A 110 26.44 -1.04 11.51
C GLY A 110 26.04 -0.75 10.07
N PRO A 111 26.73 0.18 9.37
CA PRO A 111 26.61 0.23 7.92
C PRO A 111 26.81 -1.21 7.45
N HIS A 112 25.84 -1.73 6.69
CA HIS A 112 25.75 -3.13 6.30
C HIS A 112 27.11 -3.80 6.28
N GLY A 113 27.24 -4.91 7.02
CA GLY A 113 28.41 -5.74 6.92
C GLY A 113 28.68 -6.05 5.45
N GLU A 114 29.64 -5.35 4.88
CA GLU A 114 30.67 -5.93 4.03
C GLU A 114 31.34 -6.98 4.92
N GLN A 115 30.65 -8.10 5.15
CA GLN A 115 31.34 -9.30 5.59
C GLN A 115 32.42 -9.49 4.52
N PRO A 116 33.72 -9.56 4.87
CA PRO A 116 34.71 -10.01 3.93
C PRO A 116 34.24 -11.40 3.55
N ILE A 117 33.71 -11.53 2.32
CA ILE A 117 33.40 -12.82 1.72
C ILE A 117 34.67 -13.64 1.93
N PRO A 118 34.63 -14.77 2.69
CA PRO A 118 35.78 -15.63 2.80
C PRO A 118 36.16 -16.02 1.38
N ASP A 119 37.44 -15.83 1.07
CA ASP A 119 38.07 -16.07 -0.22
C ASP A 119 37.86 -17.55 -0.63
N ILE A 120 36.67 -17.86 -1.17
CA ILE A 120 36.38 -19.11 -1.83
C ILE A 120 36.51 -18.82 -3.31
N MET A 121 37.75 -18.97 -3.75
CA MET A 121 38.10 -19.31 -5.12
C MET A 121 37.25 -20.50 -5.57
N ASP A 122 36.08 -20.24 -6.16
CA ASP A 122 35.59 -21.06 -7.25
C ASP A 122 34.73 -20.25 -8.22
N LYS A 123 35.01 -20.45 -9.51
CA LYS A 123 34.41 -19.72 -10.61
C LYS A 123 32.94 -20.12 -10.73
N SER A 124 32.04 -19.22 -10.35
CA SER A 124 30.66 -19.24 -10.82
C SER A 124 30.29 -17.86 -11.35
N PRO A 125 29.64 -17.76 -12.53
CA PRO A 125 29.33 -16.47 -13.13
C PRO A 125 28.37 -15.70 -12.21
N VAL A 126 28.74 -14.44 -11.97
CA VAL A 126 27.97 -13.43 -11.23
C VAL A 126 26.49 -13.53 -11.60
N SER A 127 25.69 -14.06 -10.68
CA SER A 127 24.24 -13.95 -10.77
C SER A 127 23.89 -12.54 -10.39
N VAL A 128 23.61 -11.70 -11.39
CA VAL A 128 22.95 -10.41 -11.19
C VAL A 128 21.70 -10.69 -10.35
N VAL A 129 21.63 -10.14 -9.14
CA VAL A 129 20.44 -10.22 -8.29
C VAL A 129 19.32 -9.53 -9.05
N ARG A 130 18.47 -10.33 -9.70
CA ARG A 130 17.28 -9.84 -10.41
C ARG A 130 16.30 -9.41 -9.35
N GLU A 131 15.85 -8.15 -9.40
CA GLU A 131 14.76 -7.70 -8.54
C GLU A 131 13.54 -8.61 -8.75
N PRO A 132 12.90 -9.10 -7.67
CA PRO A 132 11.76 -9.99 -7.77
C PRO A 132 10.62 -9.27 -8.50
N THR A 133 10.14 -9.92 -9.55
CA THR A 133 9.04 -9.43 -10.39
C THR A 133 7.69 -9.68 -9.71
N ALA A 134 6.63 -9.04 -10.19
CA ALA A 134 5.28 -9.29 -9.72
C ALA A 134 4.87 -10.77 -9.84
N ALA A 135 5.40 -11.50 -10.82
CA ALA A 135 5.17 -12.93 -10.99
C ALA A 135 5.86 -13.77 -9.91
N ASP A 136 7.03 -13.35 -9.41
CA ASP A 136 7.75 -14.04 -8.33
C ASP A 136 6.99 -13.92 -7.00
N HIS A 137 6.40 -12.74 -6.73
CA HIS A 137 5.52 -12.55 -5.57
C HIS A 137 4.23 -13.37 -5.67
N PHE A 138 3.65 -13.44 -6.88
CA PHE A 138 2.46 -14.25 -7.14
C PHE A 138 2.74 -15.75 -7.00
N GLU A 139 3.93 -16.20 -7.38
CA GLU A 139 4.39 -17.58 -7.16
C GLU A 139 4.46 -17.93 -5.66
N GLY A 140 5.00 -17.01 -4.86
CA GLY A 140 5.01 -17.14 -3.39
C GLY A 140 3.59 -17.21 -2.80
N PHE A 141 2.66 -16.38 -3.29
CA PHE A 141 1.26 -16.40 -2.89
C PHE A 141 0.58 -17.75 -3.21
N LEU A 142 0.73 -18.26 -4.43
CA LEU A 142 0.15 -19.55 -4.83
C LEU A 142 0.71 -20.71 -4.00
N THR A 143 2.00 -20.67 -3.71
CA THR A 143 2.69 -21.68 -2.87
C THR A 143 2.17 -21.62 -1.43
N GLY A 144 2.03 -20.42 -0.86
CA GLY A 144 1.47 -20.23 0.49
C GLY A 144 0.02 -20.70 0.62
N MET A 145 -0.75 -20.65 -0.47
CA MET A 145 -2.12 -21.18 -0.54
C MET A 145 -2.19 -22.70 -0.77
N GLY A 146 -1.05 -23.37 -0.95
CA GLY A 146 -0.96 -24.81 -1.14
C GLY A 146 -1.22 -25.29 -2.57
N PHE A 147 -1.16 -24.40 -3.57
CA PHE A 147 -1.24 -24.80 -4.97
C PHE A 147 0.14 -25.29 -5.43
N ALA A 148 0.32 -26.60 -5.61
CA ALA A 148 1.56 -27.18 -6.11
C ALA A 148 1.78 -26.91 -7.61
N ASP A 149 3.03 -26.96 -8.06
CA ASP A 149 3.34 -26.83 -9.49
C ASP A 149 2.65 -27.93 -10.31
N GLY A 150 2.02 -27.52 -11.42
CA GLY A 150 1.19 -28.40 -12.25
C GLY A 150 -0.30 -28.46 -11.88
N ASP A 151 -0.74 -27.77 -10.82
CA ASP A 151 -2.16 -27.67 -10.50
C ASP A 151 -2.90 -26.78 -11.52
N VAL A 152 -3.91 -27.34 -12.19
CA VAL A 152 -4.77 -26.64 -13.16
C VAL A 152 -5.41 -25.37 -12.56
N ARG A 153 -5.62 -25.35 -11.24
CA ARG A 153 -6.17 -24.19 -10.53
C ARG A 153 -5.22 -22.98 -10.54
N ARG A 154 -3.90 -23.17 -10.67
CA ARG A 154 -2.91 -22.08 -10.77
C ARG A 154 -3.16 -21.23 -12.01
N ALA A 155 -3.43 -21.88 -13.15
CA ALA A 155 -3.73 -21.19 -14.42
C ALA A 155 -5.06 -20.41 -14.34
N MET A 156 -6.09 -21.00 -13.72
CA MET A 156 -7.39 -20.32 -13.55
C MET A 156 -7.28 -19.05 -12.69
N VAL A 157 -6.57 -19.13 -11.55
CA VAL A 157 -6.38 -17.99 -10.65
C VAL A 157 -5.49 -16.93 -11.31
N ALA A 158 -4.42 -17.34 -11.99
CA ALA A 158 -3.56 -16.42 -12.76
C ALA A 158 -4.36 -15.65 -13.82
N LYS A 159 -5.25 -16.33 -14.54
CA LYS A 159 -6.12 -15.70 -15.55
C LYS A 159 -7.10 -14.69 -14.95
N GLN A 160 -7.74 -15.04 -13.84
CA GLN A 160 -8.66 -14.10 -13.13
C GLN A 160 -7.93 -12.86 -12.64
N VAL A 161 -6.72 -13.02 -12.11
CA VAL A 161 -5.89 -11.90 -11.65
C VAL A 161 -5.41 -11.06 -12.83
N ALA A 162 -4.97 -11.68 -13.93
CA ALA A 162 -4.58 -10.97 -15.13
C ALA A 162 -5.74 -10.12 -15.70
N GLU A 163 -6.98 -10.64 -15.73
CA GLU A 163 -8.17 -9.89 -16.17
C GLU A 163 -8.44 -8.64 -15.31
N ILE A 164 -8.17 -8.71 -14.00
CA ILE A 164 -8.30 -7.55 -13.09
C ILE A 164 -7.16 -6.55 -13.33
N VAL A 165 -5.94 -7.03 -13.57
CA VAL A 165 -4.75 -6.21 -13.81
C VAL A 165 -4.86 -5.44 -15.14
N ILE A 166 -5.44 -6.06 -16.19
CA ILE A 166 -5.74 -5.42 -17.47
C ILE A 166 -6.74 -4.26 -17.30
N LYS A 167 -7.77 -4.43 -16.46
CA LYS A 167 -8.75 -3.36 -16.15
C LYS A 167 -8.13 -2.16 -15.43
N GLN A 168 -6.94 -2.31 -14.85
CA GLN A 168 -6.17 -1.25 -14.21
C GLN A 168 -5.05 -0.70 -15.11
N GLU A 169 -5.06 -1.00 -16.41
CA GLU A 169 -4.09 -0.55 -17.43
C GLU A 169 -2.64 -1.04 -17.22
N ARG A 170 -2.41 -2.07 -16.38
CA ARG A 170 -1.06 -2.63 -16.12
C ARG A 170 -0.76 -3.86 -16.97
N ASN A 171 -0.82 -3.68 -18.29
CA ASN A 171 -0.81 -4.78 -19.27
C ASN A 171 0.46 -5.64 -19.23
N GLU A 172 1.65 -5.05 -19.02
CA GLU A 172 2.92 -5.79 -18.94
C GLU A 172 2.94 -6.82 -17.78
N THR A 173 2.30 -6.49 -16.66
CA THR A 173 2.21 -7.39 -15.51
C THR A 173 1.23 -8.53 -15.76
N ALA A 174 0.11 -8.25 -16.44
CA ALA A 174 -0.87 -9.26 -16.81
C ALA A 174 -0.30 -10.27 -17.82
N GLU A 175 0.45 -9.79 -18.82
CA GLU A 175 1.11 -10.65 -19.81
C GLU A 175 2.19 -11.53 -19.16
N GLU A 176 2.97 -10.99 -18.21
CA GLU A 176 3.96 -11.79 -17.49
C GLU A 176 3.31 -12.91 -16.66
N LEU A 177 2.19 -12.63 -15.98
CA LEU A 177 1.44 -13.64 -15.22
C LEU A 177 0.87 -14.73 -16.12
N LEU A 178 0.27 -14.37 -17.25
CA LEU A 178 -0.26 -15.35 -18.21
C LEU A 178 0.85 -16.19 -18.81
N ARG A 179 1.97 -15.59 -19.22
CA ARG A 179 3.10 -16.31 -19.81
C ARG A 179 3.67 -17.36 -18.86
N ARG A 180 3.73 -17.05 -17.56
CA ARG A 180 4.35 -17.94 -16.56
C ARG A 180 3.40 -19.03 -16.04
N PHE A 181 2.11 -18.73 -15.92
CA PHE A 181 1.15 -19.62 -15.23
C PHE A 181 0.03 -20.17 -16.11
N ASP A 182 -0.17 -19.64 -17.32
CA ASP A 182 -1.13 -20.13 -18.32
C ASP A 182 -0.44 -20.20 -19.71
N PRO A 183 0.60 -21.03 -19.87
CA PRO A 183 1.32 -21.11 -21.14
C PRO A 183 0.37 -21.61 -22.25
N PRO A 184 0.36 -20.98 -23.44
CA PRO A 184 -0.52 -21.40 -24.52
C PRO A 184 -0.22 -22.87 -24.89
N ALA A 185 -1.27 -23.67 -25.00
CA ALA A 185 -1.16 -25.09 -25.33
C ALA A 185 -0.29 -25.26 -26.59
N ARG A 186 0.84 -25.96 -26.45
CA ARG A 186 1.65 -26.36 -27.60
C ARG A 186 0.87 -27.44 -28.35
N TYR A 187 0.47 -27.14 -29.57
CA TYR A 187 -0.06 -28.13 -30.50
C TYR A 187 1.03 -29.16 -30.80
N THR A 188 0.91 -30.37 -30.27
CA THR A 188 1.61 -31.54 -30.80
C THR A 188 0.71 -32.12 -31.90
N PRO A 189 1.12 -32.14 -33.18
CA PRO A 189 0.40 -32.90 -34.19
C PRO A 189 0.33 -34.36 -33.74
N ASP A 190 -0.89 -34.88 -33.73
CA ASP A 190 -1.25 -36.24 -33.36
C ASP A 190 -0.42 -37.27 -34.15
N ASP A 191 0.31 -38.13 -33.44
CA ASP A 191 0.92 -39.33 -34.03
C ASP A 191 -0.21 -40.34 -34.27
N ASP A 192 -0.65 -40.41 -35.53
CA ASP A 192 -1.66 -41.34 -36.00
C ASP A 192 -1.16 -42.79 -35.83
N VAL A 193 -1.65 -43.42 -34.77
CA VAL A 193 -2.02 -44.83 -34.57
C VAL A 193 -1.35 -45.88 -35.47
N THR A 194 -0.42 -46.62 -34.84
CA THR A 194 -0.35 -48.10 -34.69
C THR A 194 -1.03 -49.00 -35.74
N ASP A 195 -0.27 -49.92 -36.35
CA ASP A 195 -0.41 -51.40 -36.32
C ASP A 195 0.64 -51.99 -37.28
N GLY A 196 1.55 -52.90 -36.95
CA GLY A 196 1.37 -54.22 -36.38
C GLY A 196 2.49 -55.11 -36.97
N ALA A 197 3.09 -55.96 -36.13
CA ALA A 197 4.17 -56.91 -36.43
C ALA A 197 3.74 -58.00 -37.47
N PRO A 198 4.53 -59.04 -37.88
CA PRO A 198 5.64 -59.64 -37.14
C PRO A 198 6.85 -60.24 -37.92
N GLU A 199 7.88 -60.54 -37.12
CA GLU A 199 8.81 -61.67 -37.12
C GLU A 199 9.17 -62.39 -38.44
N THR A 200 10.46 -62.38 -38.80
CA THR A 200 11.39 -63.52 -38.63
C THR A 200 12.84 -63.11 -38.90
#